data_AF-A0A2V7YQH4-F1
#
_entry.id   AF-A0A2V7YQH4-F1
#
_cell.length_a   1.000
_cell.length_b   1.000
_cell.length_c   1.000
_cell.angle_alpha   90.00
_cell.angle_beta   90.00
_cell.angle_gamma   90.00
#
_symmetry.space_group_name_H-M   'P 1'
#
loop_
_entity.id
_entity.type
_entity.pdbx_description
1 polymer ?
#
loop_
_entity_poly.entity_id
_entity_poly.type
_entity_poly.pdbx_seq_one_letter_code
_entity_poly.pdbx_strand_id
1 'polypeptide(L)' 'MAVEITGKYIGNLKVALTHGPSGTELTTVPPVDNQGDGSSFSPTDLVATALG' A
#
# COMPACT_ATOMS: atom_id res chain seq x y z
N MET A 1 -13.81 -18.44 2.92
CA MET A 1 -14.17 -17.04 2.60
C MET A 1 -12.92 -16.34 2.11
N ALA A 2 -13.01 -15.54 1.04
CA ALA A 2 -11.91 -14.68 0.63
C ALA A 2 -11.85 -13.46 1.57
N VAL A 3 -10.64 -13.00 1.88
CA VAL A 3 -10.43 -11.73 2.58
C VAL A 3 -10.63 -10.61 1.56
N GLU A 4 -11.51 -9.65 1.86
CA GLU A 4 -11.71 -8.47 1.04
C GLU A 4 -10.69 -7.38 1.41
N ILE A 5 -10.01 -6.82 0.42
CA ILE A 5 -9.14 -5.66 0.56
C ILE A 5 -9.54 -4.65 -0.51
N THR A 6 -9.83 -3.42 -0.10
CA THR A 6 -10.18 -2.34 -1.03
C THR A 6 -9.02 -1.35 -1.13
N GLY A 7 -8.90 -0.72 -2.31
CA GLY A 7 -7.87 0.26 -2.58
C GLY A 7 -8.44 1.50 -3.25
N LYS A 8 -8.05 2.68 -2.79
CA LYS A 8 -8.42 3.97 -3.37
C LYS A 8 -7.16 4.74 -3.75
N TYR A 9 -7.07 5.13 -5.01
CA TYR A 9 -6.07 6.09 -5.45
C TYR A 9 -6.40 7.47 -4.87
N ILE A 10 -5.44 8.05 -4.14
CA ILE A 10 -5.62 9.33 -3.43
C ILE A 10 -4.77 10.47 -4.04
N GLY A 11 -4.17 10.24 -5.21
CA GLY A 11 -3.32 11.22 -5.88
C GLY A 11 -1.83 11.07 -5.52
N ASN A 12 -0.97 11.77 -6.25
CA ASN A 12 0.49 11.78 -6.03
C ASN A 12 1.11 10.38 -5.97
N LEU A 13 0.62 9.47 -6.81
CA LEU A 13 1.04 8.07 -6.86
C LEU A 13 0.75 7.26 -5.58
N LYS A 14 -0.10 7.76 -4.67
CA LYS A 14 -0.44 7.08 -3.41
C LYS A 14 -1.75 6.31 -3.52
N VAL A 15 -1.81 5.18 -2.80
CA VAL A 15 -3.02 4.36 -2.66
C VAL A 15 -3.28 4.09 -1.19
N ALA A 16 -4.49 4.40 -0.73
CA ALA A 16 -5.00 4.01 0.58
C ALA A 16 -5.69 2.64 0.45
N LEU A 17 -5.31 1.69 1.30
CA LEU A 17 -5.81 0.33 1.35
C LEU A 17 -6.58 0.12 2.67
N THR A 18 -7.66 -0.65 2.61
CA THR A 18 -8.42 -1.07 3.79
C THR A 18 -8.57 -2.59 3.79
N HIS A 19 -8.11 -3.24 4.85
CA HIS A 19 -8.36 -4.67 5.09
C HIS A 19 -9.76 -4.85 5.68
N GLY A 20 -10.69 -5.43 4.92
CA GLY A 20 -12.11 -5.50 5.27
C GLY A 20 -12.39 -6.12 6.64
N PRO A 21 -11.81 -7.30 6.98
CA PRO A 21 -12.10 -7.96 8.26
C PRO A 21 -11.65 -7.20 9.51
N SER A 22 -10.52 -6.48 9.46
CA SER A 22 -9.98 -5.77 10.64
C SER A 22 -10.21 -4.26 10.63
N GLY A 23 -10.61 -3.68 9.50
CA GLY A 23 -10.66 -2.24 9.31
C GLY A 23 -9.28 -1.56 9.30
N THR A 24 -8.19 -2.33 9.29
CA THR A 24 -6.84 -1.76 9.27
C THR A 24 -6.60 -1.04 7.96
N GLU A 25 -6.04 0.15 8.05
CA GLU A 25 -5.68 0.97 6.91
C GLU A 25 -4.16 0.99 6.70
N LEU A 26 -3.75 1.02 5.43
CA LEU A 26 -2.36 1.19 5.03
C LEU A 26 -2.29 2.09 3.80
N THR A 27 -1.28 2.96 3.73
CA THR A 27 -1.01 3.74 2.52
C THR A 27 0.26 3.22 1.86
N THR A 28 0.22 2.97 0.56
CA THR A 28 1.42 2.67 -0.22
C THR A 28 1.87 3.87 -1.03
N VAL A 29 3.18 4.07 -1.13
CA VAL A 29 3.80 5.15 -1.90
C VAL A 29 5.00 4.59 -2.67
N PRO A 30 5.17 4.91 -3.96
CA PRO A 30 6.40 4.55 -4.66
C PRO A 30 7.65 5.18 -4.03
N PRO A 31 8.81 4.55 -4.17
CA PRO A 31 10.08 5.15 -3.74
C PRO A 31 10.49 6.31 -4.67
N VAL A 32 11.47 7.11 -4.23
CA VAL A 32 11.90 8.36 -4.91
C VAL A 32 12.46 8.09 -6.31
N ASP A 33 13.15 6.98 -6.50
CA ASP A 33 13.67 6.52 -7.79
C ASP A 33 12.56 6.13 -8.78
N ASN A 34 11.32 5.96 -8.31
CA ASN A 34 10.14 5.73 -9.13
C ASN A 34 9.11 6.88 -9.03
N GLN A 35 9.60 8.12 -8.91
CA GLN A 35 8.80 9.36 -8.92
C GLN A 35 7.83 9.53 -7.74
N GLY A 36 7.85 8.63 -6.77
CA GLY A 36 7.11 8.82 -5.52
C GLY A 36 7.87 9.72 -4.55
N ASP A 37 7.26 9.99 -3.40
CA ASP A 37 7.89 10.77 -2.32
C ASP A 37 8.51 9.90 -1.22
N GLY A 38 8.39 8.57 -1.32
CA GLY A 38 8.95 7.64 -0.34
C GLY A 38 8.41 7.80 1.08
N SER A 39 7.27 8.48 1.28
CA SER A 39 6.71 8.76 2.61
C SER A 39 6.08 7.54 3.31
N SER A 40 6.00 6.41 2.62
CA SER A 40 5.51 5.12 3.14
C SER A 40 6.16 3.96 2.38
N PHE A 41 5.91 2.74 2.84
CA PHE A 41 6.26 1.52 2.10
C PHE A 41 5.64 1.52 0.70
N SER A 42 6.40 1.09 -0.28
CA SER A 42 5.88 0.78 -1.60
C SER A 42 5.19 -0.59 -1.62
N PRO A 43 4.35 -0.88 -2.63
CA PRO A 43 3.77 -2.22 -2.77
C PRO A 43 4.84 -3.31 -2.84
N THR A 44 5.99 -3.04 -3.47
CA THR A 44 7.11 -3.98 -3.56
C THR A 44 7.83 -4.19 -2.23
N ASP A 45 7.94 -3.16 -1.39
CA ASP A 45 8.53 -3.31 -0.04
C ASP A 45 7.65 -4.19 0.85
N LEU A 46 6.32 -4.08 0.73
CA LEU A 46 5.39 -4.95 1.44
C LEU A 46 5.50 -6.41 0.98
N VAL A 47 5.68 -6.66 -0.32
CA VAL A 47 5.93 -8.01 -0.84
C VAL A 47 7.25 -8.56 -0.29
N ALA A 48 8.31 -7.76 -0.29
CA ALA A 48 9.60 -8.17 0.27
C ALA A 48 9.51 -8.48 1.78
N THR A 49 8.78 -7.64 2.52
CA THR A 49 8.54 -7.83 3.96
C THR A 49 7.72 -9.07 4.25
N ALA A 50 6.74 -9.40 3.40
CA ALA A 50 5.91 -10.59 3.55
C ALA A 50 6.66 -11.88 3.20
N LEU A 51 7.69 -11.81 2.35
CA LEU A 51 8.49 -12.95 1.94
C LEU A 51 9.64 -13.28 2.91
N GLY A 52 10.20 -12.26 3.57
CA GLY A 52 11.27 -12.42 4.56
C GLY A 52 10.82 -13.15 5.81
#